data_AF-A0A940VKG1-F1
#
_entry.id   AF-A0A940VKG1-F1
#
_cell.length_a   1.000
_cell.length_b   1.000
_cell.length_c   1.000
_cell.angle_alpha   90.00
_cell.angle_beta   90.00
_cell.angle_gamma   90.00
#
_symmetry.space_group_name_H-M   'P 1'
#
loop_
_entity.id
_entity.type
_entity.pdbx_description
1 polymer ?
#
loop_
_entity_poly.entity_id
_entity_poly.type
_entity_poly.pdbx_seq_one_letter_code
_entity_poly.pdbx_strand_id
1 'polypeptide(L)' 'MALNINSKIMGPVVDELNRTVARTGKSPHEIANTLSILHPEILFTPEDWEQLPPKTQTGIINRIRTTLESFA' A
#
# COMPACT_ATOMS: atom_id res chain seq x y z
N MET A 1 -5.57 17.14 4.82
CA MET A 1 -6.46 15.96 4.74
C MET A 1 -5.62 14.74 5.05
N ALA A 2 -5.98 13.94 6.05
CA ALA A 2 -5.29 12.67 6.31
C ALA A 2 -5.74 11.65 5.25
N LEU A 3 -4.79 10.96 4.62
CA LEU A 3 -5.10 9.87 3.67
C LEU A 3 -5.72 8.73 4.47
N ASN A 4 -6.98 8.36 4.20
CA ASN A 4 -7.64 7.25 4.89
C ASN A 4 -7.23 5.93 4.23
N ILE A 5 -6.12 5.38 4.70
CA ILE A 5 -5.49 4.20 4.12
C ILE A 5 -5.98 2.95 4.84
N ASN A 6 -6.36 1.93 4.07
CA ASN A 6 -6.78 0.65 4.61
C ASN A 6 -5.61 -0.07 5.27
N SER A 7 -5.67 -0.22 6.59
CA SER A 7 -4.64 -0.90 7.39
C SER A 7 -4.53 -2.40 7.09
N LYS A 8 -5.58 -3.06 6.58
CA LYS A 8 -5.51 -4.47 6.16
C LYS A 8 -4.65 -4.67 4.92
N ILE A 9 -4.54 -3.64 4.09
CA ILE A 9 -3.72 -3.64 2.88
C ILE A 9 -2.30 -3.18 3.20
N MET A 10 -2.16 -2.11 3.99
CA MET A 10 -0.84 -1.57 4.32
C MET A 10 -0.08 -2.32 5.41
N GLY A 11 -0.78 -3.00 6.33
CA GLY A 11 -0.15 -3.81 7.37
C GLY A 11 0.82 -4.84 6.81
N PRO A 12 0.42 -5.68 5.84
CA PRO A 12 1.28 -6.68 5.19
C PRO A 12 2.47 -6.14 4.38
N VAL A 13 2.51 -4.83 4.09
CA VAL A 13 3.58 -4.17 3.31
C VAL A 13 4.30 -3.08 4.10
N VAL A 14 4.07 -2.99 5.42
CA VAL A 14 4.62 -1.93 6.27
C VAL A 14 6.14 -1.99 6.34
N ASP A 15 6.71 -3.19 6.32
CA ASP A 15 8.16 -3.38 6.34
C ASP A 15 8.80 -2.91 5.03
N GLU A 16 8.19 -3.20 3.88
CA GLU A 16 8.63 -2.66 2.59
C GLU A 16 8.45 -1.16 2.48
N LEU A 17 7.37 -0.61 3.05
CA LEU A 17 7.17 0.83 3.14
C LEU A 17 8.31 1.46 3.95
N ASN A 18 8.61 0.95 5.15
CA ASN A 18 9.69 1.45 6.00
C ASN A 18 11.07 1.34 5.33
N ARG A 19 11.34 0.25 4.63
CA ARG A 19 12.56 0.10 3.81
C ARG A 19 12.63 1.15 2.69
N THR A 20 11.50 1.43 2.04
CA THR A 20 11.43 2.43 0.97
C THR A 20 11.63 3.84 1.51
N VAL A 21 11.05 4.17 2.66
CA VAL A 21 11.28 5.42 3.40
C VAL A 21 12.77 5.59 3.69
N ALA A 22 13.41 4.57 4.27
CA ALA A 22 14.84 4.61 4.60
C ALA A 22 15.74 4.78 3.36
N ARG A 23 15.38 4.15 2.23
CA ARG A 23 16.15 4.22 0.98
C ARG A 23 15.99 5.56 0.25
N THR A 24 14.75 6.06 0.16
CA THR A 24 14.43 7.25 -0.65
C THR A 24 14.52 8.56 0.13
N GLY A 25 14.53 8.49 1.46
CA GLY A 25 14.42 9.66 2.33
C GLY A 25 13.04 10.31 2.33
N LYS A 26 12.07 9.79 1.57
CA LYS A 26 10.69 10.28 1.54
C LYS A 26 9.94 9.85 2.78
N SER A 27 9.03 10.70 3.25
CA SER A 27 8.15 10.35 4.35
C SER A 27 7.20 9.19 3.96
N PRO A 28 6.74 8.37 4.93
CA PRO A 28 5.72 7.36 4.67
C PRO A 28 4.47 7.94 4.00
N HIS A 29 4.13 9.19 4.29
CA HIS A 29 2.99 9.89 3.72
C HIS A 29 3.16 10.19 2.22
N GLU A 30 4.34 10.62 1.78
CA GLU A 30 4.63 10.87 0.35
C GLU A 30 4.59 9.57 -0.46
N ILE A 31 5.14 8.48 0.09
CA ILE A 31 5.09 7.17 -0.56
C ILE A 31 3.64 6.67 -0.59
N ALA A 32 2.90 6.77 0.50
CA ALA A 32 1.50 6.39 0.55
C ALA A 32 0.63 7.20 -0.44
N ASN A 33 0.91 8.49 -0.62
CA ASN A 33 0.24 9.32 -1.61
C ASN A 33 0.59 8.90 -3.05
N THR A 34 1.81 8.44 -3.29
CA THR A 34 2.18 7.86 -4.59
C THR A 34 1.48 6.52 -4.81
N LEU A 35 1.41 5.69 -3.76
CA LEU A 35 0.71 4.41 -3.81
C LEU A 35 -0.80 4.58 -4.01
N SER A 36 -1.44 5.60 -3.45
CA SER A 36 -2.89 5.82 -3.65
C SER A 36 -3.23 6.17 -5.10
N ILE A 37 -2.29 6.76 -5.84
CA ILE A 37 -2.44 7.06 -7.26
C ILE A 37 -2.24 5.79 -8.10
N LEU A 38 -1.24 4.96 -7.76
CA LEU A 38 -0.89 3.76 -8.53
C LEU A 38 -1.74 2.53 -8.18
N HIS A 39 -2.23 2.46 -6.94
CA HIS A 39 -3.01 1.38 -6.34
C HIS A 39 -4.17 1.98 -5.56
N PRO A 40 -5.21 2.48 -6.24
CA PRO A 40 -6.39 3.05 -5.58
C PRO A 40 -7.08 2.06 -4.62
N GLU A 41 -6.80 0.76 -4.77
CA GLU A 41 -7.27 -0.30 -3.87
C GLU A 41 -6.85 -0.05 -2.40
N ILE A 42 -5.75 0.66 -2.14
CA ILE A 42 -5.34 0.98 -0.75
C ILE A 42 -6.33 1.88 -0.01
N LEU A 43 -7.24 2.53 -0.74
CA LEU A 43 -8.29 3.40 -0.21
C LEU A 43 -9.63 2.68 -0.04
N PHE A 44 -9.71 1.38 -0.37
CA PHE A 44 -10.91 0.59 -0.14
C PHE A 44 -11.27 0.59 1.33
N THR A 45 -12.57 0.62 1.64
CA THR A 45 -12.99 0.40 3.03
C THR A 45 -12.60 -1.01 3.47
N PRO A 46 -12.44 -1.27 4.78
CA PRO A 46 -12.22 -2.63 5.28
C PRO A 46 -13.30 -3.61 4.79
N GLU A 47 -14.54 -3.16 4.68
CA GLU A 47 -15.68 -3.93 4.17
C GLU A 47 -15.54 -4.25 2.67
N ASP A 48 -15.15 -3.28 1.84
CA ASP A 48 -14.91 -3.52 0.40
C ASP A 48 -13.77 -4.50 0.19
N TRP A 49 -12.71 -4.39 1.00
CA TRP A 49 -11.57 -5.30 0.98
C TRP A 49 -11.98 -6.74 1.30
N GLU A 50 -12.81 -6.93 2.33
CA GLU A 50 -13.28 -8.26 2.76
C GLU A 50 -14.18 -8.94 1.73
N GLN A 51 -14.87 -8.18 0.88
CA GLN A 51 -15.68 -8.73 -0.21
C GLN A 51 -14.84 -9.27 -1.37
N LEU A 52 -13.55 -8.91 -1.46
CA LEU A 52 -12.66 -9.41 -2.50
C LEU A 52 -12.26 -10.87 -2.24
N PRO A 53 -12.16 -11.71 -3.29
CA PRO A 53 -11.59 -13.05 -3.15
C PRO A 53 -10.18 -13.02 -2.56
N PRO A 54 -9.78 -13.99 -1.72
CA PRO A 54 -8.45 -14.02 -1.11
C PRO A 54 -7.30 -13.95 -2.13
N LYS A 55 -7.46 -14.58 -3.30
CA LYS A 55 -6.48 -14.51 -4.40
C LYS A 55 -6.30 -13.08 -4.92
N THR A 56 -7.38 -12.31 -5.02
CA THR A 56 -7.35 -10.91 -5.45
C THR A 56 -6.68 -10.04 -4.39
N GLN A 57 -7.01 -10.26 -3.11
CA GLN A 57 -6.36 -9.59 -1.99
C GLN A 57 -4.84 -9.80 -2.00
N THR A 58 -4.39 -11.05 -2.12
CA THR A 58 -2.96 -11.39 -2.24
C THR A 58 -2.32 -10.74 -3.48
N GLY A 59 -3.02 -10.73 -4.61
CA GLY A 59 -2.55 -10.07 -5.83
C GLY A 59 -2.32 -8.57 -5.67
N ILE A 60 -3.24 -7.87 -4.99
CA ILE A 60 -3.12 -6.43 -4.69
C ILE A 60 -1.92 -6.17 -3.77
N ILE A 61 -1.82 -6.92 -2.66
CA ILE A 61 -0.69 -6.80 -1.72
C ILE A 61 0.64 -7.00 -2.45
N ASN A 62 0.76 -8.02 -3.29
CA ASN A 62 1.98 -8.29 -4.05
C ASN A 62 2.30 -7.18 -5.04
N ARG A 63 1.30 -6.63 -5.75
CA ARG A 63 1.50 -5.48 -6.66
C ARG A 63 2.01 -4.25 -5.93
N ILE A 64 1.45 -3.94 -4.76
CA ILE A 64 1.90 -2.82 -3.92
C ILE A 64 3.33 -3.06 -3.46
N ARG A 65 3.65 -4.28 -3.01
CA ARG A 65 4.99 -4.67 -2.60
C ARG A 65 6.02 -4.49 -3.72
N THR A 66 5.74 -5.01 -4.91
CA THR A 66 6.61 -4.82 -6.09
C THR A 66 6.79 -3.35 -6.43
N THR A 67 5.74 -2.54 -6.27
CA THR A 67 5.82 -1.11 -6.50
C THR A 67 6.75 -0.44 -5.48
N LEU A 68 6.60 -0.73 -4.19
CA LEU A 68 7.51 -0.26 -3.13
C LEU A 68 8.97 -0.64 -3.40
N GLU A 69 9.20 -1.89 -3.78
CA GLU A 69 10.53 -2.38 -4.17
C GLU A 69 11.12 -1.56 -5.34
N SER A 70 10.27 -1.13 -6.29
CA SER A 70 10.66 -0.36 -7.49
C SER A 70 10.96 1.13 -7.25
N PHE A 71 10.67 1.70 -6.08
CA PHE A 71 11.10 3.07 -5.71
C PHE A 71 12.64 3.18 -5.50
N ALA A 72 13.43 2.30 -6.13
CA ALA A 72 14.89 2.25 -6.02
C ALA A 72 15.54 3.40 -6.80
#